data_AF-A0A5C8G704-F1
#
_entry.id   AF-A0A5C8G704-F1
#
_cell.length_a   1.000
_cell.length_b   1.000
_cell.length_c   1.000
_cell.angle_alpha   90.00
_cell.angle_beta   90.00
_cell.angle_gamma   90.00
#
_symmetry.space_group_name_H-M   'P 1'
#
loop_
_entity.id
_entity.type
_entity.pdbx_description
1 polymer ?
#
loop_
_entity_poly.entity_id
_entity_poly.type
_entity_poly.pdbx_seq_one_letter_code
_entity_poly.pdbx_strand_id
1 'polypeptide(L)'
;MMSVPTTNTFTHNIMGKYWSQYKLEHLFYYSKKNIEIMAKKTGFEVIYFKPHLKTLTLKYIRDVFRVYRLFPITQSLNLINRIPIINKLKFKITIGESLIILKKI
;
A
#
# COMPACT_ATOMS: atom_id res chain seq x y z
N MET A 1 -4.18 12.97 10.87
CA MET A 1 -3.23 12.05 10.19
C MET A 1 -4.02 10.86 9.66
N MET A 2 -3.78 10.43 8.43
CA MET A 2 -4.50 9.30 7.81
C MET A 2 -3.58 8.50 6.88
N SER A 3 -3.85 7.19 6.74
CA SER A 3 -3.23 6.30 5.74
C SER A 3 -4.31 5.89 4.75
N VAL A 4 -4.08 6.15 3.46
CA VAL A 4 -5.03 5.80 2.39
C VAL A 4 -4.32 5.21 1.18
N PRO A 5 -4.98 4.33 0.41
CA PRO A 5 -4.43 3.86 -0.86
C PRO A 5 -4.29 5.03 -1.83
N THR A 6 -3.10 5.19 -2.43
CA THR A 6 -2.87 6.23 -3.42
C THR A 6 -2.29 5.73 -4.74
N THR A 7 -2.80 6.27 -5.84
CA THR A 7 -2.49 5.87 -7.22
C THR A 7 -1.17 6.43 -7.74
N ASN A 8 -0.48 7.25 -6.95
CA ASN A 8 0.85 7.78 -7.29
C ASN A 8 2.00 6.92 -6.71
N THR A 9 1.71 5.73 -6.19
CA THR A 9 2.71 4.89 -5.52
C THR A 9 3.42 3.92 -6.46
N PHE A 10 4.66 3.57 -6.11
CA PHE A 10 5.48 2.63 -6.86
C PHE A 10 4.79 1.27 -7.06
N THR A 11 4.18 0.72 -6.00
CA THR A 11 3.47 -0.57 -6.09
C THR A 11 2.22 -0.49 -6.95
N HIS A 12 1.46 0.62 -6.90
CA HIS A 12 0.34 0.83 -7.83
C HIS A 12 0.81 0.79 -9.28
N ASN A 13 1.88 1.54 -9.59
CA ASN A 13 2.37 1.66 -10.97
C ASN A 13 2.91 0.34 -11.52
N ILE A 14 3.54 -0.50 -10.68
CA ILE A 14 4.06 -1.81 -11.10
C ILE A 14 2.95 -2.85 -11.22
N MET A 15 2.04 -2.89 -10.25
CA MET A 15 1.03 -3.95 -10.18
C MET A 15 -0.17 -3.66 -11.09
N GLY A 16 -0.40 -2.39 -11.45
CA GLY A 16 -1.47 -1.96 -12.33
C GLY A 16 -2.82 -2.51 -11.87
N LYS A 17 -3.56 -3.16 -12.78
CA LYS A 17 -4.86 -3.80 -12.48
C LYS A 17 -4.83 -4.86 -11.38
N TYR A 18 -3.66 -5.37 -11.00
CA TYR A 18 -3.51 -6.39 -9.97
C TYR A 18 -2.99 -5.83 -8.63
N TRP A 19 -3.03 -4.50 -8.46
CA TRP A 19 -2.61 -3.87 -7.23
C TRP A 19 -3.41 -4.36 -6.02
N SER A 20 -2.72 -4.82 -4.98
CA SER A 20 -3.32 -5.49 -3.81
C SER A 20 -4.18 -4.57 -2.94
N GLN A 21 -4.14 -3.26 -3.19
CA GLN A 21 -5.02 -2.30 -2.53
C GLN A 21 -6.39 -2.17 -3.20
N TYR A 22 -6.60 -2.80 -4.36
CA TYR A 22 -7.95 -2.93 -4.92
C TYR A 22 -8.77 -3.89 -4.08
N LYS A 23 -9.63 -3.33 -3.22
CA LYS A 23 -10.46 -4.08 -2.28
C LYS A 23 -11.88 -3.53 -2.24
N LEU A 24 -12.83 -4.38 -1.89
CA LEU A 24 -14.25 -4.00 -1.85
C LEU A 24 -14.53 -2.94 -0.78
N GLU A 25 -13.78 -2.96 0.32
CA GLU A 25 -13.87 -1.94 1.38
C GLU A 25 -13.32 -0.57 0.98
N HIS A 26 -12.51 -0.49 -0.08
CA HIS A 26 -11.90 0.75 -0.54
C HIS A 26 -12.78 1.41 -1.61
N LEU A 27 -13.63 2.32 -1.16
CA LEU A 27 -14.54 3.08 -2.05
C LEU A 27 -13.81 4.14 -2.89
N PHE A 28 -12.66 4.64 -2.42
CA PHE A 28 -11.93 5.72 -3.05
C PHE A 28 -10.44 5.41 -3.15
N TYR A 29 -9.86 5.79 -4.29
CA TYR A 29 -8.43 5.71 -4.55
C TYR A 29 -7.91 7.11 -4.85
N TYR A 30 -7.07 7.63 -3.96
CA TYR A 30 -6.68 9.03 -4.01
C TYR A 30 -5.40 9.25 -4.82
N SER A 31 -5.33 10.37 -5.53
CA SER A 31 -4.05 10.94 -5.96
C SER A 31 -3.65 12.06 -5.01
N LYS A 32 -2.36 12.43 -5.01
CA LYS A 32 -1.89 13.60 -4.25
C LYS A 32 -2.71 14.85 -4.61
N LYS A 33 -2.93 15.08 -5.91
CA LYS A 33 -3.71 16.20 -6.43
C LYS A 33 -5.14 16.22 -5.89
N ASN A 34 -5.82 15.08 -5.85
CA ASN A 34 -7.21 15.03 -5.37
C ASN A 34 -7.32 15.30 -3.87
N ILE A 35 -6.35 14.83 -3.07
CA ILE A 35 -6.27 15.12 -1.64
C ILE A 35 -6.02 16.61 -1.39
N GLU A 36 -5.11 17.24 -2.14
CA GLU A 36 -4.85 18.68 -2.03
C GLU A 36 -6.09 19.52 -2.36
N ILE A 37 -6.83 19.13 -3.42
CA ILE A 37 -8.09 19.79 -3.80
C ILE A 37 -9.14 19.63 -2.69
N MET A 38 -9.30 18.42 -2.14
CA MET A 38 -10.27 18.15 -1.07
C MET A 38 -9.92 18.91 0.20
N ALA A 39 -8.64 18.86 0.62
CA ALA A 39 -8.14 19.58 1.78
C ALA A 39 -8.49 21.07 1.67
N LYS A 40 -8.14 21.71 0.54
CA LYS A 40 -8.44 23.13 0.29
C LYS A 40 -9.94 23.44 0.40
N LYS A 41 -10.79 22.61 -0.20
CA LYS A 41 -12.26 22.78 -0.15
C LYS A 41 -12.84 22.65 1.26
N THR A 42 -12.14 21.95 2.15
CA THR A 42 -12.58 21.68 3.54
C THR A 42 -11.89 22.56 4.59
N GLY A 43 -11.08 23.55 4.18
CA GLY A 43 -10.34 24.41 5.13
C GLY A 43 -9.11 23.74 5.75
N PHE A 44 -8.47 22.83 5.03
CA PHE A 44 -7.24 22.17 5.44
C PHE A 44 -6.10 22.40 4.43
N GLU A 45 -4.87 22.32 4.92
CA GLU A 45 -3.65 22.24 4.14
C GLU A 45 -2.97 20.87 4.31
N VAL A 46 -2.39 20.34 3.24
CA VAL A 46 -1.58 19.12 3.27
C VAL A 46 -0.15 19.48 3.63
N ILE A 47 0.25 19.24 4.89
CA ILE A 47 1.61 19.53 5.37
C ILE A 47 2.57 18.35 5.22
N TYR A 48 2.05 17.15 4.98
CA TYR A 48 2.86 15.96 4.73
C TYR A 48 2.14 14.99 3.80
N PHE A 49 2.88 14.47 2.81
CA PHE A 49 2.44 13.41 1.92
C PHE A 49 3.65 12.56 1.53
N LYS A 50 3.71 11.31 2.00
CA LYS A 50 4.74 10.34 1.60
C LYS A 50 4.18 8.91 1.54
N PRO A 51 4.76 8.03 0.71
CA PRO A 51 4.46 6.60 0.77
C PRO A 51 4.62 6.07 2.19
N HIS A 52 3.65 5.30 2.66
CA HIS A 52 3.67 4.76 4.01
C HIS A 52 4.48 3.46 4.04
N LEU A 53 5.54 3.44 4.86
CA LEU A 53 6.37 2.26 5.09
C LEU A 53 5.73 1.39 6.16
N LYS A 54 5.47 0.13 5.82
CA LYS A 54 5.01 -0.90 6.75
C LYS A 54 6.10 -1.94 6.97
N THR A 55 6.25 -2.37 8.22
CA THR A 55 7.11 -3.50 8.57
C THR A 55 6.28 -4.78 8.51
N LEU A 56 6.47 -5.59 7.48
CA LEU A 56 5.69 -6.79 7.22
C LEU A 56 6.59 -8.02 7.24
N THR A 57 6.05 -9.15 7.72
CA THR A 57 6.76 -10.43 7.64
C THR A 57 6.65 -11.03 6.24
N LEU A 58 7.61 -11.86 5.82
CA LEU A 58 7.49 -12.58 4.55
C LEU A 58 6.24 -13.45 4.51
N LYS A 59 5.86 -14.05 5.66
CA LYS A 59 4.60 -14.79 5.81
C LYS A 59 3.40 -13.93 5.41
N TYR A 60 3.29 -12.72 5.97
CA TYR A 60 2.19 -11.81 5.66
C TYR A 60 2.15 -11.42 4.18
N ILE A 61 3.31 -11.06 3.62
CA ILE A 61 3.43 -10.67 2.21
C ILE A 61 2.95 -11.79 1.29
N ARG A 62 3.36 -13.03 1.56
CA ARG A 62 2.88 -14.21 0.82
C ARG A 62 1.38 -14.41 1.00
N ASP A 63 0.86 -14.33 2.22
CA ASP A 63 -0.56 -14.55 2.48
C ASP A 63 -1.43 -13.56 1.70
N VAL A 64 -0.99 -12.29 1.59
CA VAL A 64 -1.59 -11.29 0.68
C VAL A 64 -1.53 -11.77 -0.77
N PHE A 65 -0.36 -12.14 -1.28
CA PHE A 65 -0.24 -12.57 -2.68
C PHE A 65 -1.00 -13.88 -2.99
N ARG A 66 -1.21 -14.76 -2.00
CA ARG A 66 -2.06 -15.95 -2.15
C ARG A 66 -3.53 -15.58 -2.40
N VAL A 67 -4.01 -14.51 -1.78
CA VAL A 67 -5.38 -13.98 -1.99
C VAL A 67 -5.50 -13.29 -3.35
N TYR A 68 -4.57 -12.39 -3.67
CA TYR A 68 -4.64 -11.58 -4.92
C TYR A 68 -4.05 -12.29 -6.16
N ARG A 69 -3.46 -13.48 -6.00
CA ARG A 69 -2.96 -14.39 -7.05
C ARG A 69 -2.09 -13.73 -8.13
N LEU A 70 -1.05 -13.03 -7.70
CA LEU A 70 -0.10 -12.40 -8.62
C LEU A 70 0.89 -13.42 -9.21
N PHE A 71 0.67 -13.79 -10.47
CA PHE A 71 1.67 -14.50 -11.26
C PHE A 71 2.82 -13.55 -11.67
N PRO A 72 4.12 -13.92 -11.53
CA PRO A 72 4.66 -15.19 -11.00
C PRO A 72 5.08 -15.12 -9.52
N ILE A 73 4.82 -14.00 -8.83
CA ILE A 73 5.29 -13.74 -7.45
C ILE A 73 4.80 -14.83 -6.48
N THR A 74 3.56 -15.31 -6.66
CA THR A 74 2.99 -16.36 -5.81
C THR A 74 3.76 -17.69 -5.85
N GLN A 75 4.29 -18.07 -7.02
CA GLN A 75 4.99 -19.34 -7.22
C GLN A 75 6.33 -19.32 -6.50
N SER A 76 7.09 -18.24 -6.67
CA SER A 76 8.39 -18.06 -6.03
C SER A 76 8.28 -18.01 -4.50
N LEU A 77 7.27 -17.32 -3.97
CA LEU A 77 7.05 -17.23 -2.53
C LEU A 77 6.63 -18.57 -1.90
N ASN A 78 5.93 -19.42 -2.64
CA ASN A 78 5.56 -20.75 -2.15
C ASN A 78 6.76 -21.69 -2.03
N LEU A 79 7.77 -21.54 -2.90
CA LEU A 79 9.00 -22.34 -2.85
C LEU A 79 9.84 -22.00 -1.61
N ILE A 80 9.96 -20.71 -1.31
CA ILE A 80 10.72 -20.17 -0.17
C ILE A 80 10.10 -20.54 1.19
N ASN A 81 8.78 -20.81 1.22
CA ASN A 81 8.05 -21.17 2.44
C ASN A 81 8.51 -22.48 3.11
N ARG A 82 9.25 -23.34 2.41
CA ARG A 82 9.76 -24.60 2.99
C ARG A 82 10.75 -24.36 4.15
N ILE A 83 11.21 -23.12 4.34
CA ILE A 83 12.17 -22.75 5.38
C ILE A 83 11.48 -21.85 6.43
N PRO A 84 11.10 -22.39 7.61
CA PRO A 84 10.32 -21.67 8.62
C PRO A 84 10.96 -20.39 9.14
N ILE A 85 12.30 -20.30 9.10
CA ILE A 85 13.04 -19.13 9.59
C ILE A 85 12.83 -17.91 8.68
N ILE A 86 12.70 -18.13 7.37
CA ILE A 86 12.55 -17.04 6.39
C ILE A 86 11.17 -16.37 6.54
N ASN A 87 10.15 -17.14 6.92
CA ASN A 87 8.80 -16.62 7.18
C ASN A 87 8.73 -15.57 8.29
N LYS A 88 9.71 -15.56 9.21
CA LYS A 88 9.81 -14.60 10.32
C LYS A 88 10.56 -13.32 9.93
N LEU A 89 11.25 -13.29 8.79
CA LEU A 89 11.98 -12.12 8.33
C LEU A 89 11.02 -10.96 8.09
N LYS A 90 11.41 -9.79 8.59
CA LYS A 90 10.64 -8.54 8.51
C LYS A 90 11.26 -7.63 7.46
N PHE A 91 10.42 -7.06 6.62
CA PHE A 91 10.81 -6.13 5.57
C PHE A 91 10.05 -4.82 5.75
N LYS A 92 10.77 -3.71 5.64
CA LYS A 92 10.16 -2.38 5.53
C LYS A 92 9.84 -2.13 4.07
N ILE A 93 8.56 -2.21 3.71
CA ILE A 93 8.11 -2.02 2.33
C ILE A 93 6.94 -1.05 2.28
N THR A 94 6.71 -0.46 1.11
CA THR A 94 5.47 0.27 0.83
C THR A 94 4.50 -0.70 0.17
N ILE A 95 3.22 -0.63 0.53
CA ILE A 95 2.17 -1.46 -0.08
C ILE A 95 1.13 -0.63 -0.84
N GLY A 96 1.50 0.60 -1.22
CA GLY A 96 0.65 1.47 -2.04
C GLY A 96 -0.22 2.45 -1.25
N GLU A 97 -0.10 2.45 0.08
CA GLU A 97 -0.69 3.50 0.89
C GLU A 97 0.27 4.69 1.01
N SER A 98 -0.29 5.89 1.19
CA SER A 98 0.44 7.07 1.59
C SER A 98 -0.03 7.58 2.94
N LEU A 99 0.92 8.06 3.72
CA LEU A 99 0.68 8.76 4.96
C LEU A 99 0.48 10.24 4.66
N ILE A 100 -0.63 10.78 5.16
CA ILE A 100 -1.04 12.17 4.95
C ILE A 100 -1.25 12.84 6.30
N ILE A 101 -0.69 14.03 6.45
CA ILE A 101 -0.96 14.91 7.59
C ILE A 101 -1.59 16.18 7.06
N LEU A 102 -2.79 16.47 7.56
CA LEU A 102 -3.57 17.65 7.27
C LEU A 102 -3.51 18.58 8.49
N LYS A 103 -3.43 19.88 8.25
CA LYS A 103 -3.54 20.92 9.27
C LYS A 103 -4.72 21.83 8.93
N LYS A 104 -5.52 22.17 9.93
CA LYS A 104 -6.66 23.08 9.76
C LYS A 104 -6.11 24.51 9.57
N ILE A 105 -6.69 25.21 8.61
CA ILE A 105 -6.44 26.64 8.35
C ILE A 105 -7.38 27.47 9.24
#